data_AF-A0ABD6ADZ1-F1
#
_entry.id   AF-A0ABD6ADZ1-F1
#
_cell.length_a   1.000
_cell.length_b   1.000
_cell.length_c   1.000
_cell.angle_alpha   90.00
_cell.angle_beta   90.00
_cell.angle_gamma   90.00
#
_symmetry.space_group_name_H-M   'P 1'
#
loop_
_entity.id
_entity.type
_entity.pdbx_description
1 polymer ?
#
loop_
_entity_poly.entity_id
_entity_poly.type
_entity_poly.pdbx_seq_one_letter_code
_entity_poly.pdbx_strand_id
1 'polypeptide(L)'
;MRDRLIDTLGGLAHSRFLVYLMGPYKAFDVEGVLDAGDGGVDLASIPDGVDFGALVGSDVDLERREAAFDLLVHVRDRLRTDPGVNAFLAVDADVPLEEMDAATQSIEFARASNAIVYVVPRVGDNLGVGIEVGSVLEAIFRGDDATAHRERVVFVHESGVRSAMIAAVRDRWEARVYAYDDRDDLVRQVRLFVRDLARRELRGDLPSLDGGE
;
A
#
# COMPACT_ATOMS: atom_id res chain seq x y z
N MET A 1 -0.35 -16.50 5.23
CA MET A 1 -0.21 -15.08 5.63
C MET A 1 -1.47 -14.52 6.30
N ARG A 2 -2.65 -14.60 5.65
CA ARG A 2 -3.90 -14.01 6.18
C ARG A 2 -4.22 -14.35 7.64
N ASP A 3 -4.20 -15.62 8.03
CA ASP A 3 -4.52 -16.01 9.42
C ASP A 3 -3.50 -15.45 10.42
N ARG A 4 -2.20 -15.44 10.07
CA ARG A 4 -1.16 -14.79 10.89
C ARG A 4 -1.46 -13.31 11.11
N LEU A 5 -1.83 -12.58 10.05
CA LEU A 5 -2.19 -11.16 10.18
C LEU A 5 -3.41 -10.97 11.09
N ILE A 6 -4.44 -11.82 10.96
CA ILE A 6 -5.63 -11.76 11.81
C ILE A 6 -5.26 -11.98 13.29
N ASP A 7 -4.40 -12.96 13.56
CA ASP A 7 -3.95 -13.27 14.92
C ASP A 7 -3.10 -12.13 15.51
N THR A 8 -2.17 -11.58 14.73
CA THR A 8 -1.29 -10.47 15.17
C THR A 8 -2.06 -9.17 15.41
N LEU A 9 -2.95 -8.79 14.48
CA LEU A 9 -3.66 -7.50 14.53
C LEU A 9 -4.81 -7.46 15.56
N GLY A 10 -5.26 -8.64 16.00
CA GLY A 10 -6.24 -8.81 17.06
C GLY A 10 -7.71 -8.64 16.64
N GLY A 11 -8.58 -8.61 17.65
CA GLY A 11 -10.03 -8.60 17.48
C GLY A 11 -10.63 -7.21 17.31
N LEU A 12 -11.34 -7.01 16.21
CA LEU A 12 -12.20 -5.86 15.91
C LEU A 12 -13.57 -6.33 15.43
N ALA A 13 -14.52 -5.40 15.25
CA ALA A 13 -15.87 -5.71 14.77
C ALA A 13 -15.89 -6.51 13.45
N HIS A 14 -14.93 -6.23 12.58
CA HIS A 14 -14.70 -6.91 11.30
C HIS A 14 -13.25 -7.37 11.18
N SER A 15 -12.79 -8.17 12.16
CA SER A 15 -11.38 -8.59 12.28
C SER A 15 -10.83 -9.33 11.06
N ARG A 16 -11.68 -10.05 10.31
CA ARG A 16 -11.25 -10.75 9.11
C ARG A 16 -11.16 -9.83 7.89
N PHE A 17 -11.76 -8.64 7.93
CA PHE A 17 -11.64 -7.69 6.82
C PHE A 17 -10.32 -6.93 6.94
N LEU A 18 -9.32 -7.39 6.19
CA LEU A 18 -7.96 -6.85 6.22
C LEU A 18 -7.80 -5.70 5.23
N VAL A 19 -7.25 -4.58 5.68
CA VAL A 19 -6.96 -3.40 4.85
C VAL A 19 -5.48 -3.06 4.96
N TYR A 20 -4.72 -3.34 3.92
CA TYR A 20 -3.30 -3.00 3.88
C TYR A 20 -3.10 -1.56 3.39
N LEU A 21 -2.49 -0.73 4.24
CA LEU A 21 -2.19 0.67 3.96
C LEU A 21 -0.71 0.83 3.59
N MET A 22 -0.47 1.39 2.41
CA MET A 22 0.85 1.63 1.85
C MET A 22 1.01 3.12 1.53
N GLY A 23 2.25 3.61 1.57
CA GLY A 23 2.57 4.99 1.23
C GLY A 23 4.06 5.29 1.43
N PRO A 24 4.51 6.53 1.21
CA PRO A 24 5.91 6.92 1.32
C PRO A 24 6.33 7.03 2.78
N TYR A 25 6.66 5.89 3.38
CA TYR A 25 7.39 5.80 4.64
C TYR A 25 8.43 4.70 4.47
N LYS A 26 9.67 4.92 4.93
CA LYS A 26 10.66 3.84 4.99
C LYS A 26 10.19 2.87 6.08
N ALA A 27 9.39 1.87 5.71
CA ALA A 27 9.31 0.65 6.51
C ALA A 27 10.67 -0.08 6.46
N PHE A 28 11.37 0.01 5.32
CA PHE A 28 12.63 -0.67 5.07
C PHE A 28 13.61 0.22 4.29
N ASP A 29 14.89 0.13 4.65
CA ASP A 29 15.96 0.89 4.04
C ASP A 29 16.43 0.26 2.72
N VAL A 30 15.80 0.65 1.61
CA VAL A 30 16.19 0.20 0.26
C VAL A 30 17.60 0.66 -0.09
N GLU A 31 18.07 1.79 0.46
CA GLU A 31 19.44 2.28 0.24
C GLU A 31 20.47 1.35 0.89
N GLY A 32 20.18 0.82 2.07
CA GLY A 32 21.03 -0.19 2.74
C GLY A 32 21.15 -1.50 1.97
N VAL A 33 20.16 -1.87 1.15
CA VAL A 33 20.22 -3.07 0.27
C VAL A 33 20.96 -2.78 -1.03
N LEU A 34 20.87 -1.56 -1.56
CA LEU A 34 21.63 -1.12 -2.74
C LEU A 34 23.12 -0.92 -2.42
N ASP A 35 23.45 -0.50 -1.19
CA ASP A 35 24.82 -0.38 -0.70
C ASP A 35 25.42 -1.71 -0.22
N ALA A 36 24.58 -2.71 0.10
CA ALA A 36 25.00 -4.03 0.59
C ALA A 36 24.88 -5.15 -0.47
N GLY A 37 25.60 -5.01 -1.59
CA GLY A 37 26.19 -6.16 -2.31
C GLY A 37 25.38 -6.87 -3.42
N ASP A 38 25.95 -6.84 -4.63
CA ASP A 38 25.99 -7.91 -5.66
C ASP A 38 24.68 -8.54 -6.20
N GLY A 39 23.51 -7.93 -5.98
CA GLY A 39 22.22 -8.37 -6.54
C GLY A 39 21.56 -7.40 -7.52
N GLY A 40 22.36 -6.55 -8.19
CA GLY A 40 21.92 -5.36 -8.92
C GLY A 40 20.66 -5.55 -9.78
N VAL A 41 19.63 -4.74 -9.48
CA VAL A 41 18.57 -4.44 -10.44
C VAL A 41 19.25 -3.85 -11.67
N ASP A 42 18.97 -4.40 -12.86
CA ASP A 42 19.52 -3.88 -14.12
C ASP A 42 18.97 -2.46 -14.35
N LEU A 43 19.78 -1.47 -13.97
CA LEU A 43 19.52 -0.05 -14.11
C LEU A 43 19.23 0.34 -15.57
N ALA A 44 19.61 -0.49 -16.56
CA ALA A 44 19.30 -0.27 -17.97
C ALA A 44 17.80 -0.50 -18.32
N SER A 45 17.00 -1.04 -17.40
CA SER A 45 15.55 -1.21 -17.55
C SER A 45 14.72 -0.03 -17.04
N ILE A 46 15.37 0.95 -16.39
CA ILE A 46 14.75 2.17 -15.87
C ILE A 46 14.79 3.23 -16.98
N PRO A 47 13.68 3.92 -17.30
CA PRO A 47 13.66 4.92 -18.36
C PRO A 47 14.71 6.03 -18.15
N ASP A 48 15.53 6.29 -19.18
CA ASP A 48 16.50 7.38 -19.20
C ASP A 48 15.80 8.74 -18.96
N GLY A 49 15.92 9.25 -17.73
CA GLY A 49 15.23 10.47 -17.29
C GLY A 49 14.99 10.56 -15.79
N VAL A 50 15.24 9.48 -15.03
CA VAL A 50 15.18 9.49 -13.57
C VAL A 50 16.52 9.97 -13.00
N ASP A 51 16.54 11.18 -12.45
CA ASP A 51 17.68 11.76 -11.73
C ASP A 51 17.73 11.21 -10.29
N PHE A 52 18.75 10.39 -10.00
CA PHE A 52 19.01 9.81 -8.67
C PHE A 52 19.90 10.71 -7.79
N GLY A 53 20.30 11.90 -8.28
CA GLY A 53 21.38 12.72 -7.70
C GLY A 53 21.01 13.61 -6.51
N ALA A 54 19.81 13.50 -5.93
CA ALA A 54 19.35 14.39 -4.86
C ALA A 54 19.09 13.71 -3.50
N LEU A 55 19.52 12.46 -3.30
CA LEU A 55 19.30 11.69 -2.07
C LEU A 55 20.47 11.81 -1.08
N VAL A 56 20.84 13.02 -0.69
CA VAL A 56 21.63 13.25 0.53
C VAL A 56 20.67 13.74 1.60
N GLY A 57 20.36 12.86 2.55
CA GLY A 57 19.35 13.07 3.60
C GLY A 57 19.55 14.40 4.32
N SER A 58 18.64 15.33 4.06
CA SER A 58 18.49 16.56 4.82
C SER A 58 17.49 16.35 5.96
N ASP A 59 17.54 17.15 7.02
CA ASP A 59 16.54 17.12 8.11
C ASP A 59 15.11 17.26 7.55
N VAL A 60 14.97 17.98 6.44
CA VAL A 60 13.72 18.17 5.71
C VAL A 60 13.18 16.85 5.15
N ASP A 61 14.03 15.91 4.71
CA ASP A 61 13.56 14.62 4.18
C ASP A 61 13.05 13.69 5.28
N LEU A 62 13.62 13.79 6.48
CA LEU A 62 13.16 13.02 7.65
C LEU A 62 11.79 13.52 8.13
N GLU A 63 11.64 14.84 8.32
CA GLU A 63 10.36 15.45 8.72
C GLU A 63 9.22 15.09 7.76
N ARG A 64 9.52 15.06 6.45
CA ARG A 64 8.56 14.67 5.42
C ARG A 64 8.14 13.20 5.55
N ARG A 65 9.06 12.30 5.88
CA ARG A 65 8.78 10.86 6.09
C ARG A 65 7.94 10.63 7.34
N GLU A 66 8.28 11.30 8.44
CA GLU A 66 7.50 11.24 9.68
C GLU A 66 6.07 11.73 9.45
N ALA A 67 5.90 12.85 8.74
CA ALA A 67 4.57 13.37 8.41
C ALA A 67 3.73 12.40 7.56
N ALA A 68 4.36 11.69 6.61
CA ALA A 68 3.70 10.67 5.80
C ALA A 68 3.33 9.42 6.62
N PHE A 69 4.21 8.98 7.52
CA PHE A 69 3.92 7.88 8.44
C PHE A 69 2.78 8.23 9.40
N ASP A 70 2.80 9.42 10.00
CA ASP A 70 1.74 9.92 10.87
C ASP A 70 0.38 9.97 10.16
N LEU A 71 0.37 10.35 8.87
CA LEU A 71 -0.85 10.34 8.06
C LEU A 71 -1.41 8.93 7.91
N LEU A 72 -0.54 7.94 7.66
CA LEU A 72 -0.93 6.55 7.50
C LEU A 72 -1.43 5.93 8.81
N VAL A 73 -0.73 6.19 9.92
CA VAL A 73 -1.18 5.82 11.27
C VAL A 73 -2.55 6.42 11.56
N HIS A 74 -2.75 7.69 11.22
CA HIS A 74 -4.04 8.34 11.39
C HIS A 74 -5.15 7.62 10.60
N VAL A 75 -4.94 7.34 9.30
CA VAL A 75 -5.94 6.62 8.49
C VAL A 75 -6.23 5.22 9.06
N ARG A 76 -5.18 4.48 9.43
CA ARG A 76 -5.28 3.16 10.05
C ARG A 76 -6.18 3.20 11.28
N ASP A 77 -5.89 4.08 12.22
CA ASP A 77 -6.62 4.16 13.50
C ASP A 77 -8.08 4.56 13.30
N ARG A 78 -8.34 5.45 12.32
CA ARG A 78 -9.72 5.82 11.96
C ARG A 78 -10.49 4.64 11.40
N LEU A 79 -9.90 3.83 10.52
CA LEU A 79 -10.54 2.62 9.98
C LEU A 79 -10.76 1.53 11.05
N ARG A 80 -9.80 1.35 11.97
CA ARG A 80 -9.92 0.43 13.12
C ARG A 80 -10.99 0.88 14.13
N THR A 81 -11.31 2.17 14.16
CA THR A 81 -12.37 2.74 15.01
C THR A 81 -13.75 2.70 14.34
N ASP A 82 -13.86 3.18 13.10
CA ASP A 82 -15.05 3.13 12.25
C ASP A 82 -14.60 2.98 10.79
N PRO A 83 -14.79 1.80 10.16
CA PRO A 83 -15.84 0.83 10.48
C PRO A 83 -15.47 -0.30 11.45
N GLY A 84 -14.25 -0.34 12.00
CA GLY A 84 -13.83 -1.45 12.87
C GLY A 84 -13.23 -2.62 12.10
N VAL A 85 -12.56 -2.34 10.99
CA VAL A 85 -11.83 -3.32 10.16
C VAL A 85 -10.37 -3.40 10.59
N ASN A 86 -9.70 -4.52 10.28
CA ASN A 86 -8.26 -4.67 10.55
C ASN A 86 -7.44 -3.95 9.48
N ALA A 87 -7.36 -2.62 9.61
CA ALA A 87 -6.39 -1.82 8.87
C ALA A 87 -5.00 -1.91 9.52
N PHE A 88 -3.95 -2.00 8.69
CA PHE A 88 -2.58 -2.19 9.14
C PHE A 88 -1.53 -1.63 8.17
N LEU A 89 -0.36 -1.30 8.72
CA LEU A 89 0.88 -0.97 8.02
C LEU A 89 1.83 -2.18 8.04
N ALA A 90 2.86 -2.20 7.20
CA ALA A 90 3.82 -3.31 7.17
C ALA A 90 4.45 -3.58 8.55
N VAL A 91 4.75 -2.51 9.29
CA VAL A 91 5.30 -2.55 10.65
C VAL A 91 4.35 -3.16 11.69
N ASP A 92 3.05 -3.18 11.42
CA ASP A 92 2.04 -3.75 12.32
C ASP A 92 1.93 -5.28 12.16
N ALA A 93 2.44 -5.85 11.06
CA ALA A 93 2.33 -7.27 10.76
C ALA A 93 3.29 -8.16 11.58
N ASP A 94 4.30 -7.55 12.21
CA ASP A 94 5.29 -8.21 13.06
C ASP A 94 5.94 -9.43 12.37
N VAL A 95 6.40 -9.22 11.13
CA VAL A 95 7.16 -10.21 10.36
C VAL A 95 8.61 -9.74 10.26
N PRO A 96 9.56 -10.45 10.88
CA PRO A 96 10.98 -10.09 10.80
C PRO A 96 11.53 -10.20 9.37
N LEU A 97 12.48 -9.32 9.02
CA LEU A 97 13.10 -9.32 7.69
C LEU A 97 13.98 -10.52 7.42
N GLU A 98 14.55 -11.11 8.48
CA GLU A 98 15.27 -12.38 8.39
C GLU A 98 14.36 -13.57 8.03
N GLU A 99 13.05 -13.43 8.27
CA GLU A 99 12.05 -14.43 7.89
C GLU A 99 11.61 -14.25 6.43
N MET A 100 11.35 -13.01 6.03
CA MET A 100 10.84 -12.67 4.71
C MET A 100 11.26 -11.25 4.35
N ASP A 101 11.85 -11.08 3.17
CA ASP A 101 12.29 -9.76 2.70
C ASP A 101 11.10 -8.82 2.50
N ALA A 102 11.37 -7.51 2.55
CA ALA A 102 10.37 -6.45 2.50
C ALA A 102 9.46 -6.52 1.25
N ALA A 103 10.03 -6.83 0.08
CA ALA A 103 9.25 -6.88 -1.15
C ALA A 103 8.28 -8.06 -1.13
N THR A 104 8.75 -9.23 -0.69
CA THR A 104 7.91 -10.41 -0.51
C THR A 104 6.85 -10.19 0.57
N GLN A 105 7.19 -9.51 1.68
CA GLN A 105 6.22 -9.11 2.71
C GLN A 105 5.06 -8.30 2.12
N SER A 106 5.37 -7.22 1.39
CA SER A 106 4.35 -6.37 0.78
C SER A 106 3.44 -7.13 -0.20
N ILE A 107 3.98 -8.08 -0.97
CA ILE A 107 3.19 -8.94 -1.86
C ILE A 107 2.25 -9.85 -1.07
N GLU A 108 2.75 -10.54 -0.04
CA GLU A 108 1.95 -11.46 0.76
C GLU A 108 0.89 -10.75 1.60
N PHE A 109 1.19 -9.55 2.11
CA PHE A 109 0.21 -8.68 2.78
C PHE A 109 -0.87 -8.22 1.82
N ALA A 110 -0.50 -7.81 0.60
CA ALA A 110 -1.46 -7.41 -0.42
C ALA A 110 -2.39 -8.57 -0.81
N ARG A 111 -1.85 -9.76 -1.06
CA ARG A 111 -2.63 -10.98 -1.39
C ARG A 111 -3.59 -11.38 -0.27
N ALA A 112 -3.15 -11.26 0.97
CA ALA A 112 -3.97 -11.58 2.13
C ALA A 112 -5.10 -10.57 2.39
N SER A 113 -5.05 -9.38 1.79
CA SER A 113 -5.91 -8.25 2.17
C SER A 113 -7.17 -8.12 1.32
N ASN A 114 -8.29 -7.79 1.97
CA ASN A 114 -9.56 -7.50 1.30
C ASN A 114 -9.46 -6.17 0.52
N ALA A 115 -8.70 -5.20 1.04
CA ALA A 115 -8.44 -3.92 0.40
C ALA A 115 -6.95 -3.57 0.46
N ILE A 116 -6.42 -3.01 -0.62
CA ILE A 116 -5.06 -2.50 -0.74
C ILE A 116 -5.16 -1.02 -1.08
N VAL A 117 -4.59 -0.18 -0.22
CA VAL A 117 -4.75 1.28 -0.29
C VAL A 117 -3.39 1.93 -0.35
N TYR A 118 -3.10 2.60 -1.46
CA TYR A 118 -1.89 3.38 -1.66
C TYR A 118 -2.17 4.85 -1.42
N VAL A 119 -1.63 5.42 -0.34
CA VAL A 119 -1.74 6.85 -0.04
C VAL A 119 -0.53 7.57 -0.62
N VAL A 120 -0.79 8.57 -1.46
CA VAL A 120 0.24 9.35 -2.17
C VAL A 120 0.15 10.81 -1.71
N PRO A 121 0.75 11.16 -0.56
CA PRO A 121 0.85 12.56 -0.13
C PRO A 121 1.74 13.39 -1.06
N ARG A 122 1.55 14.72 -1.04
CA ARG A 122 2.48 15.65 -1.70
C ARG A 122 3.86 15.61 -1.06
N VAL A 123 3.89 15.27 0.22
CA VAL A 123 5.08 15.20 1.07
C VAL A 123 5.52 13.75 1.22
N GLY A 124 6.73 13.41 0.75
CA GLY A 124 7.30 12.06 0.82
C GLY A 124 8.05 11.70 -0.46
N ASP A 125 8.95 10.70 -0.37
CA ASP A 125 9.66 10.20 -1.54
C ASP A 125 8.77 9.23 -2.33
N ASN A 126 8.04 9.78 -3.29
CA ASN A 126 7.13 9.03 -4.14
C ASN A 126 7.85 8.15 -5.19
N LEU A 127 9.19 8.28 -5.34
CA LEU A 127 9.98 7.49 -6.29
C LEU A 127 10.22 6.07 -5.76
N GLY A 128 10.65 5.93 -4.50
CA GLY A 128 10.83 4.62 -3.84
C GLY A 128 9.52 3.82 -3.76
N VAL A 129 8.41 4.52 -3.48
CA VAL A 129 7.05 3.96 -3.55
C VAL A 129 6.73 3.48 -4.97
N GLY A 130 7.17 4.18 -6.02
CA GLY A 130 6.98 3.80 -7.43
C GLY A 130 7.44 2.38 -7.76
N ILE A 131 8.63 2.03 -7.28
CA ILE A 131 9.26 0.74 -7.58
C ILE A 131 8.59 -0.38 -6.79
N GLU A 132 8.31 -0.13 -5.50
CA GLU A 132 7.66 -1.12 -4.64
C GLU A 132 6.22 -1.40 -5.09
N VAL A 133 5.45 -0.33 -5.32
CA VAL A 133 4.06 -0.42 -5.82
C VAL A 133 4.03 -1.17 -7.15
N GLY A 134 4.93 -0.83 -8.08
CA GLY A 134 5.01 -1.52 -9.36
C GLY A 134 5.20 -3.03 -9.19
N SER A 135 6.10 -3.44 -8.30
CA SER A 135 6.38 -4.85 -8.01
C SER A 135 5.19 -5.57 -7.38
N VAL A 136 4.51 -4.94 -6.42
CA VAL A 136 3.30 -5.51 -5.79
C VAL A 136 2.16 -5.63 -6.80
N LEU A 137 1.90 -4.58 -7.59
CA LEU A 137 0.90 -4.62 -8.65
C LEU A 137 1.23 -5.73 -9.68
N GLU A 138 2.47 -5.84 -10.12
CA GLU A 138 2.82 -6.93 -11.04
C GLU A 138 2.59 -8.32 -10.44
N ALA A 139 2.86 -8.51 -9.16
CA ALA A 139 2.67 -9.79 -8.47
C ALA A 139 1.18 -10.15 -8.25
N ILE A 140 0.31 -9.16 -8.01
CA ILE A 140 -1.12 -9.41 -7.76
C ILE A 140 -1.97 -9.38 -9.04
N PHE A 141 -1.54 -8.69 -10.10
CA PHE A 141 -2.28 -8.59 -11.37
C PHE A 141 -1.84 -9.60 -12.45
N ARG A 142 -0.77 -10.37 -12.25
CA ARG A 142 -0.35 -11.47 -13.14
C ARG A 142 -0.81 -12.87 -12.73
N GLY A 143 -1.36 -13.04 -11.53
CA GLY A 143 -1.84 -14.34 -11.04
C GLY A 143 -3.23 -14.74 -11.57
N ASP A 144 -3.65 -15.98 -11.31
CA ASP A 144 -4.97 -16.50 -11.72
C ASP A 144 -6.15 -15.73 -11.10
N ASP A 145 -5.94 -15.08 -9.93
CA ASP A 145 -6.92 -14.25 -9.21
C ASP A 145 -6.89 -12.76 -9.58
N ALA A 146 -6.16 -12.38 -10.65
CA ALA A 146 -5.92 -10.98 -11.03
C ALA A 146 -7.20 -10.14 -11.15
N THR A 147 -8.31 -10.73 -11.59
CA THR A 147 -9.59 -10.02 -11.75
C THR A 147 -10.22 -9.64 -10.40
N ALA A 148 -10.13 -10.51 -9.39
CA ALA A 148 -10.67 -10.22 -8.06
C ALA A 148 -9.81 -9.19 -7.33
N HIS A 149 -8.48 -9.21 -7.52
CA HIS A 149 -7.58 -8.25 -6.91
C HIS A 149 -7.61 -6.86 -7.56
N ARG A 150 -7.91 -6.75 -8.86
CA ARG A 150 -8.11 -5.46 -9.57
C ARG A 150 -9.03 -4.51 -8.82
N GLU A 151 -10.17 -5.04 -8.38
CA GLU A 151 -11.21 -4.24 -7.76
C GLU A 151 -10.90 -3.83 -6.31
N ARG A 152 -9.90 -4.49 -5.71
CA ARG A 152 -9.49 -4.35 -4.31
C ARG A 152 -8.38 -3.33 -4.11
N VAL A 153 -7.86 -2.74 -5.18
CA VAL A 153 -6.79 -1.74 -5.14
C VAL A 153 -7.32 -0.32 -5.35
N VAL A 154 -6.88 0.60 -4.51
CA VAL A 154 -7.13 2.04 -4.68
C VAL A 154 -5.86 2.87 -4.44
N PHE A 155 -5.70 3.90 -5.24
CA PHE A 155 -4.71 4.97 -5.07
C PHE A 155 -5.43 6.23 -4.62
N VAL A 156 -4.97 6.83 -3.53
CA VAL A 156 -5.56 8.04 -2.95
C VAL A 156 -4.46 9.08 -2.82
N HIS A 157 -4.47 10.08 -3.69
CA HIS A 157 -3.39 11.07 -3.80
C HIS A 157 -3.82 12.46 -3.33
N GLU A 158 -2.89 13.23 -2.76
CA GLU A 158 -3.20 14.59 -2.36
C GLU A 158 -3.51 15.44 -3.61
N SER A 159 -4.52 16.30 -3.52
CA SER A 159 -4.90 17.20 -4.61
C SER A 159 -3.71 18.06 -5.04
N GLY A 160 -3.53 18.21 -6.34
CA GLY A 160 -2.38 18.92 -6.92
C GLY A 160 -1.11 18.07 -7.06
N VAL A 161 -1.07 16.84 -6.53
CA VAL A 161 -0.02 15.87 -6.88
C VAL A 161 -0.27 15.38 -8.30
N ARG A 162 0.73 15.60 -9.17
CA ARG A 162 0.78 14.99 -10.51
C ARG A 162 1.94 14.01 -10.50
N SER A 163 1.64 12.72 -10.63
CA SER A 163 2.66 11.68 -10.68
C SER A 163 2.49 10.86 -11.96
N ALA A 164 3.58 10.72 -12.71
CA ALA A 164 3.64 9.80 -13.85
C ALA A 164 3.31 8.36 -13.43
N MET A 165 3.62 8.00 -12.17
CA MET A 165 3.24 6.71 -11.59
C MET A 165 1.72 6.58 -11.45
N ILE A 166 0.99 7.57 -10.95
CA ILE A 166 -0.48 7.51 -10.86
C ILE A 166 -1.12 7.33 -12.25
N ALA A 167 -0.59 8.04 -13.25
CA ALA A 167 -1.05 7.90 -14.63
C ALA A 167 -0.76 6.50 -15.18
N ALA A 168 0.48 6.03 -15.06
CA ALA A 168 0.87 4.69 -15.47
C ALA A 168 0.06 3.61 -14.76
N VAL A 169 -0.26 3.81 -13.49
CA VAL A 169 -1.00 2.84 -12.69
C VAL A 169 -2.44 2.69 -13.15
N ARG A 170 -3.11 3.81 -13.37
CA ARG A 170 -4.46 3.83 -13.94
C ARG A 170 -4.47 3.18 -15.32
N ASP A 171 -3.50 3.51 -16.18
CA ASP A 171 -3.50 3.10 -17.57
C ASP A 171 -3.11 1.62 -17.76
N ARG A 172 -2.24 1.06 -16.91
CA ARG A 172 -1.75 -0.32 -17.01
C ARG A 172 -2.57 -1.35 -16.23
N TRP A 173 -3.15 -0.97 -15.08
CA TRP A 173 -3.82 -1.92 -14.19
C TRP A 173 -5.30 -1.56 -13.90
N GLU A 174 -5.85 -0.51 -14.52
CA GLU A 174 -7.23 -0.03 -14.29
C GLU A 174 -7.57 0.21 -12.81
N ALA A 175 -6.55 0.56 -12.01
CA ALA A 175 -6.74 0.77 -10.58
C ALA A 175 -7.61 2.01 -10.32
N ARG A 176 -8.39 1.96 -9.24
CA ARG A 176 -9.19 3.10 -8.80
C ARG A 176 -8.27 4.20 -8.29
N VAL A 177 -8.49 5.44 -8.72
CA VAL A 177 -7.71 6.60 -8.31
C VAL A 177 -8.64 7.68 -7.78
N TYR A 178 -8.39 8.13 -6.55
CA TYR A 178 -9.09 9.25 -5.92
C TYR A 178 -8.09 10.34 -5.52
N ALA A 179 -8.57 11.58 -5.53
CA ALA A 179 -7.86 12.70 -4.93
C ALA A 179 -8.40 12.98 -3.53
N TYR A 180 -7.58 13.56 -2.65
CA TYR A 180 -8.02 14.10 -1.37
C TYR A 180 -7.46 15.50 -1.13
N ASP A 181 -8.27 16.36 -0.52
CA ASP A 181 -7.85 17.73 -0.19
C ASP A 181 -7.22 17.86 1.20
N ASP A 182 -7.67 17.04 2.16
CA ASP A 182 -7.20 17.05 3.54
C ASP A 182 -7.29 15.65 4.20
N ARG A 183 -6.87 15.56 5.47
CA ARG A 183 -6.84 14.30 6.23
C ARG A 183 -8.22 13.66 6.39
N ASP A 184 -9.26 14.47 6.62
CA ASP A 184 -10.62 13.96 6.81
C ASP A 184 -11.23 13.49 5.50
N ASP A 185 -10.88 14.13 4.38
CA ASP A 185 -11.22 13.66 3.05
C ASP A 185 -10.54 12.35 2.71
N LEU A 186 -9.23 12.22 2.97
CA LEU A 186 -8.51 10.97 2.79
C LEU A 186 -9.19 9.82 3.55
N VAL A 187 -9.45 10.00 4.85
CA VAL A 187 -10.14 8.99 5.67
C VAL A 187 -11.51 8.65 5.11
N ARG A 188 -12.27 9.66 4.66
CA ARG A 188 -13.59 9.46 4.05
C ARG A 188 -13.50 8.64 2.76
N GLN A 189 -12.60 8.98 1.84
CA GLN A 189 -12.42 8.27 0.57
C GLN A 189 -12.07 6.79 0.82
N VAL A 190 -11.09 6.54 1.69
CA VAL A 190 -10.65 5.18 2.02
C VAL A 190 -11.78 4.40 2.70
N ARG A 191 -12.52 5.02 3.63
CA ARG A 191 -13.66 4.38 4.30
C ARG A 191 -14.78 4.03 3.32
N LEU A 192 -15.08 4.91 2.36
CA LEU A 192 -16.10 4.63 1.33
C LEU A 192 -15.69 3.46 0.45
N PHE A 193 -14.42 3.40 0.06
CA PHE A 193 -13.86 2.28 -0.69
C PHE A 193 -13.97 0.95 0.08
N VAL A 194 -13.52 0.93 1.33
CA VAL A 194 -13.61 -0.26 2.21
C VAL A 194 -15.06 -0.73 2.38
N ARG A 195 -16.00 0.20 2.62
CA ARG A 195 -17.43 -0.14 2.76
C ARG A 195 -18.04 -0.66 1.47
N ASP A 196 -17.62 -0.15 0.31
CA ASP A 196 -18.05 -0.66 -0.99
C ASP A 196 -17.63 -2.11 -1.18
N LEU A 197 -16.36 -2.43 -0.91
CA LEU A 197 -15.84 -3.79 -1.01
C LEU A 197 -16.56 -4.76 -0.06
N ALA A 198 -16.68 -4.42 1.23
CA ALA A 198 -17.37 -5.25 2.20
C ALA A 198 -18.84 -5.52 1.81
N ARG A 199 -19.53 -4.50 1.29
CA ARG A 199 -20.90 -4.64 0.79
C ARG A 199 -20.98 -5.58 -0.42
N ARG A 200 -20.02 -5.49 -1.34
CA ARG A 200 -19.98 -6.32 -2.54
C ARG A 200 -19.64 -7.76 -2.24
N GLU A 201 -18.71 -8.02 -1.32
CA GLU A 201 -18.44 -9.37 -0.80
C GLU A 201 -19.71 -9.97 -0.18
N LEU A 202 -20.40 -9.22 0.69
CA LEU A 202 -21.62 -9.67 1.33
C LEU A 202 -22.75 -10.01 0.35
N ARG A 203 -22.81 -9.32 -0.79
CA ARG A 203 -23.82 -9.53 -1.84
C ARG A 203 -23.42 -10.60 -2.86
N GLY A 204 -22.18 -11.09 -2.82
CA GLY A 204 -21.63 -11.98 -3.85
C GLY A 204 -21.23 -11.28 -5.15
N ASP A 205 -21.21 -9.94 -5.16
CA ASP A 205 -20.76 -9.12 -6.31
C ASP A 205 -19.21 -9.04 -6.39
N LEU A 206 -18.51 -9.59 -5.39
CA LEU A 206 -17.07 -9.75 -5.32
C LEU A 206 -16.77 -11.05 -4.55
N PRO A 207 -15.90 -11.95 -5.04
CA PRO A 207 -15.57 -13.20 -4.33
C PRO A 207 -14.96 -12.93 -2.96
N SER A 208 -15.44 -13.60 -1.90
CA SER A 208 -14.85 -13.51 -0.56
C SER A 208 -13.43 -14.08 -0.54
N LEU A 209 -12.53 -13.42 0.20
CA LEU A 209 -11.18 -13.94 0.49
C LEU A 209 -11.14 -14.84 1.73
N ASP A 210 -12.19 -14.77 2.57
CA ASP A 210 -12.45 -15.85 3.51
C ASP A 210 -12.98 -17.00 2.67
N GLY A 211 -12.10 -17.98 2.42
CA GLY A 211 -12.41 -19.13 1.56
C GLY A 211 -13.82 -19.64 1.85
N GLY A 212 -14.58 -19.86 0.79
CA GLY A 212 -15.94 -20.39 0.93
C GLY A 212 -15.92 -21.64 1.78
N GLU A 213 -16.79 -21.69 2.79
CA GLU A 213 -17.22 -22.96 3.37
C GLU A 213 -17.86 -23.85 2.30
#